data_AF-A0AA42LUE7-F1
#
_entry.id   AF-A0AA42LUE7-F1
#
_cell.length_a   1.000
_cell.length_b   1.000
_cell.length_c   1.000
_cell.angle_alpha   90.00
_cell.angle_beta   90.00
_cell.angle_gamma   90.00
#
_symmetry.space_group_name_H-M   'P 1'
#
loop_
_entity.id
_entity.type
_entity.pdbx_description
1 polymer ?
#
loop_
_entity_poly.entity_id
_entity_poly.type
_entity_poly.pdbx_seq_one_letter_code
_entity_poly.pdbx_strand_id
1 'polypeptide(L)'
;MRTLLERPITFRLSDAARRRYEQAAAERGMTLSAHLRDRLETDDQVAEHISQLRLTLLDGGAVGQQEVSLLPILLELLLLTRRNSPPGDLRAVHLELDRQGVTPWTAP
;
A
#
# COMPACT_ATOMS: atom_id res chain seq x y z
N MET A 1 -12.29 3.07 -25.33
CA MET A 1 -11.39 3.87 -26.17
C MET A 1 -10.06 3.97 -25.45
N ARG A 2 -8.93 3.55 -26.04
CA ARG A 2 -7.60 3.69 -25.41
C ARG A 2 -7.21 5.17 -25.47
N THR A 3 -7.20 5.86 -24.33
CA THR A 3 -6.66 7.22 -24.18
C THR A 3 -5.21 7.22 -24.66
N LEU A 4 -4.90 8.10 -25.61
CA LEU A 4 -3.54 8.30 -26.09
C LEU A 4 -2.73 8.90 -24.93
N LEU A 5 -1.50 8.42 -24.74
CA LEU A 5 -0.59 8.94 -23.71
C LEU A 5 0.03 10.24 -24.24
N GLU A 6 -0.60 11.38 -23.95
CA GLU A 6 -0.31 12.64 -24.65
C GLU A 6 0.95 13.38 -24.17
N ARG A 7 1.48 13.09 -22.98
CA ARG A 7 2.60 13.84 -22.38
C ARG A 7 3.68 12.93 -21.80
N PRO A 8 4.90 12.91 -22.37
CA PRO A 8 6.00 12.16 -21.79
C PRO A 8 6.52 12.85 -20.52
N ILE A 9 6.75 12.06 -19.47
CA ILE A 9 7.36 12.53 -18.22
C ILE A 9 8.71 11.84 -18.09
N THR A 10 9.77 12.64 -17.92
CA THR A 10 11.13 12.14 -17.69
C THR A 10 11.44 12.19 -16.20
N PHE A 11 11.73 11.05 -15.60
CA PHE A 11 12.18 10.96 -14.21
C PHE A 11 13.48 10.18 -14.14
N ARG A 12 14.32 10.53 -13.17
CA ARG A 12 15.59 9.85 -12.91
C ARG A 12 15.37 8.82 -11.81
N LEU A 13 15.73 7.58 -12.09
CA LEU A 13 15.78 6.52 -11.08
C LEU A 13 17.24 6.29 -10.69
N SER A 14 17.46 5.89 -9.43
CA SER A 14 18.73 5.29 -9.05
C SER A 14 18.88 3.93 -9.76
N ASP A 15 20.12 3.48 -9.97
CA ASP A 15 20.38 2.18 -10.61
C ASP A 15 19.76 1.01 -9.85
N ALA A 16 19.76 1.07 -8.52
CA ALA A 16 19.13 0.07 -7.67
C ALA A 16 17.60 0.03 -7.84
N ALA A 17 16.96 1.19 -7.97
CA ALA A 17 15.51 1.26 -8.22
C ALA A 17 15.16 0.77 -9.63
N ARG A 18 15.95 1.16 -10.64
CA ARG A 18 15.75 0.72 -12.02
C ARG A 18 15.77 -0.80 -12.14
N ARG A 19 16.81 -1.46 -11.60
CA ARG A 19 16.93 -2.94 -11.65
C ARG A 19 15.75 -3.63 -10.97
N ARG A 20 15.33 -3.12 -9.82
CA ARG A 20 14.20 -3.67 -9.06
C ARG A 20 12.90 -3.60 -9.86
N TYR A 21 12.63 -2.47 -10.50
CA TYR A 21 11.42 -2.30 -11.31
C TYR A 21 11.47 -3.04 -12.63
N GLU A 22 12.64 -3.18 -13.25
CA GLU A 22 12.82 -4.02 -14.44
C GLU A 22 12.50 -5.48 -14.13
N GLN A 23 12.99 -5.99 -13.00
CA GLN A 23 12.68 -7.34 -12.54
C GLN A 23 11.18 -7.52 -12.26
N ALA A 24 10.57 -6.60 -11.50
CA ALA A 24 9.16 -6.66 -11.17
C ALA A 24 8.23 -6.50 -12.40
N ALA A 25 8.69 -5.80 -13.43
CA ALA A 25 7.99 -5.68 -14.71
C ALA A 25 8.11 -6.99 -15.52
N ALA A 26 9.31 -7.59 -15.55
CA ALA A 26 9.57 -8.86 -16.22
C ALA A 26 8.77 -10.02 -15.61
N GLU A 27 8.68 -10.10 -14.28
CA GLU A 27 7.86 -11.08 -13.55
C GLU A 27 6.38 -11.01 -13.93
N ARG A 28 5.90 -9.82 -14.31
CA ARG A 28 4.52 -9.57 -14.73
C ARG A 28 4.33 -9.53 -16.25
N GLY A 29 5.36 -9.85 -17.03
CA GLY A 29 5.31 -9.86 -18.50
C GLY A 29 5.04 -8.49 -19.13
N MET A 30 5.39 -7.40 -18.45
CA MET A 30 5.12 -6.02 -18.85
C MET A 30 6.39 -5.21 -19.03
N THR A 31 6.32 -4.11 -19.77
CA THR A 31 7.46 -3.18 -19.93
C THR A 31 7.66 -2.37 -18.66
N LEU A 32 8.90 -1.90 -18.41
CA LEU A 32 9.22 -1.03 -17.27
C LEU A 32 8.28 0.18 -17.20
N SER A 33 8.03 0.84 -18.33
CA SER A 33 7.14 2.01 -18.39
C SER A 33 5.68 1.68 -18.10
N ALA A 34 5.20 0.50 -18.49
CA ALA A 34 3.85 0.05 -18.15
C ALA A 34 3.74 -0.27 -16.66
N HIS A 35 4.73 -0.95 -16.09
CA HIS A 35 4.78 -1.28 -14.67
C HIS A 35 4.83 -0.02 -13.79
N LEU A 36 5.65 0.96 -14.15
CA LEU A 36 5.75 2.21 -13.39
C LEU A 36 4.46 3.03 -13.44
N ARG A 37 3.74 3.03 -14.56
CA ARG A 37 2.45 3.70 -14.68
C ARG A 37 1.39 3.05 -13.79
N ASP A 38 1.24 1.73 -13.91
CA ASP A 38 0.31 0.94 -13.10
C ASP A 38 0.54 1.18 -11.61
N ARG A 39 1.81 1.28 -11.22
CA ARG A 39 2.18 1.56 -9.83
C ARG A 39 1.84 2.98 -9.39
N LEU A 40 2.07 4.00 -10.22
CA LEU A 40 1.69 5.39 -9.90
C LEU A 40 0.17 5.53 -9.76
N GLU A 41 -0.60 4.90 -10.66
CA GLU A 41 -2.06 4.87 -10.59
C GLU A 41 -2.54 4.14 -9.32
N THR A 42 -1.88 3.05 -8.95
CA THR A 42 -2.17 2.30 -7.71
C THR A 42 -1.85 3.12 -6.46
N ASP A 43 -0.70 3.79 -6.41
CA ASP A 43 -0.29 4.60 -5.26
C ASP A 43 -1.28 5.77 -5.02
N ASP A 44 -1.77 6.41 -6.08
CA ASP A 44 -2.82 7.45 -6.00
C ASP A 44 -4.15 6.89 -5.47
N GLN A 45 -4.57 5.70 -5.94
CA GLN A 45 -5.79 5.04 -5.45
C GLN A 45 -5.69 4.65 -3.97
N VAL A 46 -4.52 4.21 -3.51
CA VAL A 46 -4.30 3.87 -2.10
C VAL A 46 -4.40 5.12 -1.21
N ALA A 47 -3.83 6.25 -1.63
CA ALA A 47 -3.94 7.51 -0.88
C ALA A 47 -5.41 7.99 -0.76
N GLU A 48 -6.18 7.83 -1.83
CA GLU A 48 -7.61 8.15 -1.85
C GLU A 48 -8.40 7.20 -0.92
N HIS A 49 -8.20 5.88 -1.01
CA HIS A 49 -8.87 4.92 -0.14
C HIS A 49 -8.55 5.14 1.35
N ILE A 50 -7.31 5.50 1.68
CA ILE A 50 -6.94 5.87 3.06
C ILE A 50 -7.69 7.13 3.52
N SER A 51 -7.83 8.12 2.65
CA SER A 51 -8.55 9.35 2.96
C SER A 51 -10.03 9.10 3.19
N GLN A 52 -10.66 8.28 2.34
CA GLN A 52 -12.05 7.84 2.51
C GLN A 52 -12.24 7.04 3.81
N LEU A 53 -11.31 6.15 4.13
CA LEU A 53 -11.40 5.38 5.37
C LEU A 53 -11.30 6.28 6.61
N ARG A 54 -10.43 7.29 6.59
CA ARG A 54 -10.33 8.28 7.67
C ARG A 54 -11.63 9.06 7.85
N LEU A 55 -12.26 9.46 6.76
CA LEU A 55 -13.58 10.13 6.79
C LEU A 55 -14.64 9.21 7.39
N THR A 56 -14.74 7.97 6.92
CA THR A 56 -15.69 6.97 7.45
C THR A 56 -15.47 6.71 8.95
N LEU A 57 -14.22 6.64 9.42
CA LEU A 57 -13.91 6.47 10.84
C LEU A 57 -14.28 7.71 11.68
N LEU A 58 -14.10 8.92 11.15
CA LEU A 58 -14.51 10.16 11.80
C LEU A 58 -16.04 10.27 11.89
N ASP A 59 -16.75 9.92 10.81
CA ASP A 59 -18.21 9.93 10.75
C ASP A 59 -18.82 8.84 11.65
N GLY A 60 -18.19 7.67 11.73
CA GLY A 60 -18.59 6.58 12.62
C GLY A 60 -18.46 6.90 14.10
N GLY A 61 -17.62 7.87 14.48
CA GLY A 61 -17.50 8.36 15.85
C GLY A 61 -18.63 9.31 16.29
N ALA A 62 -19.37 9.90 15.33
CA ALA A 62 -20.40 10.91 15.60
C ALA A 62 -21.81 10.33 15.82
N VAL A 63 -22.06 9.09 15.41
CA VAL A 63 -23.37 8.42 15.58
C VAL A 63 -23.28 7.47 16.77
N GLY A 64 -23.93 7.86 17.86
CA GLY A 64 -23.82 7.28 19.20
C GLY A 64 -23.65 5.75 19.28
N GLN A 65 -22.60 5.34 19.99
CA GLN A 65 -22.52 4.15 20.86
C GLN A 65 -23.23 2.88 20.38
N GLN A 66 -23.07 2.52 19.11
CA GLN A 66 -23.00 1.10 18.77
C GLN A 66 -21.52 0.79 18.63
N GLU A 67 -21.05 -0.24 19.32
CA GLU A 67 -19.73 -0.83 19.09
C GLU A 67 -19.67 -1.30 17.64
N VAL A 68 -19.40 -0.38 16.72
CA VAL A 68 -19.11 -0.70 15.33
C VAL A 68 -17.82 -1.49 15.41
N SER A 69 -17.95 -2.80 15.27
CA SER A 69 -16.81 -3.70 15.29
C SER A 69 -15.80 -3.20 14.26
N LEU A 70 -14.65 -2.70 14.72
CA LEU A 70 -13.57 -2.20 13.86
C LEU A 70 -12.89 -3.34 13.09
N LEU A 71 -13.24 -4.60 13.42
CA LEU A 71 -12.60 -5.80 12.91
C LEU A 71 -12.63 -5.91 11.37
N PRO A 72 -13.74 -5.63 10.65
CA PRO A 72 -13.75 -5.68 9.18
C PRO A 72 -12.81 -4.65 8.55
N ILE A 73 -12.80 -3.43 9.08
CA ILE A 73 -11.93 -2.33 8.62
C ILE A 73 -10.46 -2.67 8.87
N LEU A 74 -10.15 -3.19 10.06
CA LEU A 74 -8.79 -3.60 10.42
C LEU A 74 -8.30 -4.76 9.55
N LEU A 75 -9.19 -5.71 9.21
CA LEU A 75 -8.89 -6.80 8.27
C LEU A 75 -8.60 -6.27 6.87
N GLU A 76 -9.42 -5.34 6.38
CA GLU A 76 -9.27 -4.78 5.03
C GLU A 76 -7.96 -3.98 4.92
N LEU A 77 -7.64 -3.15 5.92
CA LEU A 77 -6.36 -2.47 6.04
C LEU A 77 -5.18 -3.45 6.10
N LEU A 78 -5.29 -4.53 6.87
CA LEU A 78 -4.24 -5.54 6.99
C LEU A 78 -4.00 -6.28 5.66
N LEU A 79 -5.06 -6.59 4.91
CA LEU A 79 -4.95 -7.23 3.60
C LEU A 79 -4.33 -6.29 2.55
N LEU A 80 -4.74 -5.01 2.55
CA LEU A 80 -4.20 -4.00 1.64
C LEU A 80 -2.72 -3.71 1.92
N THR A 81 -2.33 -3.58 3.19
CA THR A 81 -0.94 -3.37 3.58
C THR A 81 -0.07 -4.59 3.25
N ARG A 82 -0.54 -5.82 3.52
CA ARG A 82 0.19 -7.05 3.21
C ARG A 82 0.44 -7.26 1.71
N ARG A 83 -0.44 -6.76 0.85
CA ARG A 83 -0.26 -6.84 -0.62
C ARG A 83 0.86 -5.92 -1.12
N ASN A 84 1.16 -4.85 -0.39
CA ASN A 84 2.10 -3.81 -0.81
C ASN A 84 3.44 -3.84 -0.06
N SER A 85 3.53 -4.54 1.06
CA SER A 85 4.77 -4.66 1.84
C SER A 85 5.62 -5.85 1.39
N PRO A 86 6.91 -5.66 1.06
CA PRO A 86 7.85 -6.77 0.88
C PRO A 86 8.02 -7.58 2.18
N PRO A 87 8.34 -8.88 2.09
CA PRO A 87 8.43 -9.77 3.26
C PRO A 87 9.50 -9.35 4.29
N GLY A 88 10.48 -8.52 3.91
CA GLY A 88 11.48 -7.97 4.82
C GLY A 88 10.93 -6.95 5.83
N ASP A 89 9.83 -6.27 5.50
CA ASP A 89 9.28 -5.18 6.32
C ASP A 89 8.60 -5.71 7.60
N LEU A 90 8.10 -6.94 7.58
CA LEU A 90 7.49 -7.58 8.74
C LEU A 90 8.45 -7.65 9.93
N ARG A 91 9.72 -7.93 9.68
CA ARG A 91 10.73 -8.04 10.74
C ARG A 91 11.04 -6.68 11.37
N ALA A 92 11.06 -5.61 10.57
CA ALA A 92 11.23 -4.25 11.06
C ALA A 92 10.03 -3.81 11.91
N VAL A 93 8.80 -4.14 11.47
CA VAL A 93 7.58 -3.87 12.23
C VAL A 93 7.58 -4.63 13.56
N HIS A 94 7.97 -5.91 13.58
CA HIS A 94 8.05 -6.67 14.82
C HIS A 94 9.06 -6.08 15.82
N LEU A 95 10.22 -5.64 15.35
CA LEU A 95 11.22 -4.99 16.20
C LEU A 95 10.72 -3.66 16.77
N GLU A 96 9.98 -2.88 15.97
CA GLU A 96 9.38 -1.63 16.44
C GLU A 96 8.25 -1.86 17.44
N LEU A 97 7.43 -2.90 17.24
CA LEU A 97 6.41 -3.31 18.22
C LEU A 97 7.04 -3.73 19.55
N ASP A 98 8.09 -4.54 19.50
CA ASP A 98 8.85 -4.96 20.69
C ASP A 98 9.49 -3.76 21.41
N ARG A 99 10.05 -2.81 20.66
CA ARG A 99 10.56 -1.54 21.20
C ARG A 99 9.48 -0.72 21.91
N GLN A 100 8.23 -0.81 21.45
CA GLN A 100 7.07 -0.15 22.05
C GLN A 100 6.42 -0.99 23.17
N GLY A 101 6.96 -2.17 23.49
CA GLY A 101 6.43 -3.09 24.49
C GLY A 101 5.15 -3.80 24.06
N VAL A 102 4.83 -3.79 22.76
CA VAL A 102 3.66 -4.45 22.18
C VAL A 102 4.08 -5.80 21.61
N THR A 103 3.51 -6.89 22.12
CA THR A 103 3.81 -8.23 21.63
C THR A 103 3.28 -8.41 20.21
N PRO A 104 4.11 -8.76 19.22
CA PRO A 104 3.66 -9.05 17.87
C PRO A 104 2.68 -10.23 17.84
N TRP A 105 1.60 -10.12 17.06
CA TRP A 105 0.56 -11.15 16.97
C TRP A 105 1.07 -12.51 16.47
N THR A 106 2.07 -12.52 15.59
CA THR A 106 2.63 -13.74 14.98
C THR A 106 3.96 -14.18 15.60
N ALA A 107 4.22 -13.86 16.87
CA ALA A 107 5.38 -14.45 17.54
C ALA A 107 5.25 -16.00 17.55
N PRO A 108 6.34 -16.76 17.36
CA PRO A 108 6.33 -18.21 17.61
C PRO A 108 6.05 -18.53 19.08
#